data_AF-A0A1I2VCC4-F1
#
_entry.id   AF-A0A1I2VCC4-F1
#
_cell.length_a   1.000
_cell.length_b   1.000
_cell.length_c   1.000
_cell.angle_alpha   90.00
_cell.angle_beta   90.00
_cell.angle_gamma   90.00
#
_symmetry.space_group_name_H-M   'P 1'
#
loop_
_entity.id
_entity.type
_entity.pdbx_description
1 polymer ?
#
loop_
_entity_poly.entity_id
_entity_poly.type
_entity_poly.pdbx_seq_one_letter_code
_entity_poly.pdbx_strand_id
1 'polypeptide(L)'
;MSDQSQVSESTSNARRLGALVNHDSVTVRFVSLWSLCFALFLAAWTVSYLLLPEGLLRRSGGPGPLSTTADSVATEFLSIFARNIGFCLVVVAANTFRSIRTPLGYLVVLVTWVQGAVVWGTDSLAIQTGRLAPSLSVVLNRSGVYELTALVAIAVATRGVTVWHQASGPRWREEFERVRGPREWTIERREILVLVAGLALLALANYREALMIVAAAS
;
A
#
# COMPACT_ATOMS: atom_id res chain seq x y z
N MET A 1 -36.68 9.66 14.01
CA MET A 1 -35.94 10.94 13.87
C MET A 1 -34.41 10.79 14.04
N SER A 2 -33.91 9.66 14.54
CA SER A 2 -32.48 9.34 14.73
C SER A 2 -31.75 8.84 13.46
N ASP A 3 -32.48 8.30 12.49
CA ASP A 3 -31.90 7.65 11.31
C ASP A 3 -31.41 8.67 10.24
N GLN A 4 -32.16 9.77 10.05
CA GLN A 4 -31.80 10.82 9.10
C GLN A 4 -30.57 11.63 9.55
N SER A 5 -30.35 11.79 10.86
CA SER A 5 -29.17 12.48 11.39
C SER A 5 -27.90 11.65 11.15
N GLN A 6 -27.93 10.34 11.41
CA GLN A 6 -26.76 9.47 11.21
C GLN A 6 -26.34 9.34 9.74
N VAL A 7 -27.31 9.26 8.81
CA VAL A 7 -27.02 9.20 7.36
C VAL A 7 -26.40 10.51 6.87
N SER A 8 -26.91 11.66 7.30
CA SER A 8 -26.36 12.97 6.89
C SER A 8 -24.94 13.21 7.43
N GLU A 9 -24.66 12.77 8.66
CA GLU A 9 -23.36 12.88 9.31
C GLU A 9 -22.31 11.94 8.68
N SER A 10 -22.69 10.69 8.41
CA SER A 10 -21.84 9.72 7.67
C SER A 10 -21.46 10.25 6.28
N THR A 11 -22.42 10.80 5.55
CA THR A 11 -22.21 11.41 4.23
C THR A 11 -21.31 12.66 4.30
N SER A 12 -21.35 13.39 5.42
CA SER A 12 -20.44 14.52 5.68
C SER A 12 -19.01 14.05 5.92
N ASN A 13 -18.81 13.02 6.76
CA ASN A 13 -17.50 12.50 7.12
C ASN A 13 -16.79 11.83 5.93
N ALA A 14 -17.50 11.05 5.12
CA ALA A 14 -16.95 10.45 3.91
C ALA A 14 -16.48 11.51 2.90
N ARG A 15 -17.23 12.61 2.75
CA ARG A 15 -16.84 13.74 1.88
C ARG A 15 -15.59 14.44 2.39
N ARG A 16 -15.49 14.66 3.70
CA ARG A 16 -14.30 15.24 4.36
C ARG A 16 -13.07 14.36 4.18
N LEU A 17 -13.17 13.06 4.46
CA LEU A 17 -12.08 12.11 4.24
C LEU A 17 -11.65 12.08 2.77
N GLY A 18 -12.62 12.04 1.85
CA GLY A 18 -12.35 12.11 0.42
C GLY A 18 -11.66 13.42 0.00
N ALA A 19 -11.95 14.54 0.65
CA ALA A 19 -11.25 15.81 0.41
C ALA A 19 -9.82 15.78 0.94
N LEU A 20 -9.59 15.21 2.12
CA LEU A 20 -8.26 15.08 2.73
C LEU A 20 -7.34 14.15 1.92
N VAL A 21 -7.83 12.98 1.53
CA VAL A 21 -7.10 12.01 0.71
C VAL A 21 -6.84 12.54 -0.70
N ASN A 22 -7.60 13.50 -1.20
CA ASN A 22 -7.38 14.10 -2.53
C ASN A 22 -6.90 15.55 -2.46
N HIS A 23 -6.37 15.97 -1.30
CA HIS A 23 -5.90 17.32 -1.07
C HIS A 23 -4.72 17.67 -2.01
N ASP A 24 -4.59 18.94 -2.38
CA ASP A 24 -3.57 19.38 -3.33
C ASP A 24 -2.16 19.28 -2.76
N SER A 25 -1.97 19.70 -1.50
CA SER A 25 -0.73 19.42 -0.75
C SER A 25 -0.44 17.92 -0.65
N VAL A 26 0.70 17.50 -1.21
CA VAL A 26 1.20 16.11 -1.15
C VAL A 26 1.36 15.63 0.28
N THR A 27 1.73 16.50 1.23
CA THR A 27 1.90 16.15 2.64
C THR A 27 0.57 15.82 3.29
N VAL A 28 -0.46 16.64 3.10
CA VAL A 28 -1.80 16.39 3.66
C VAL A 28 -2.35 15.08 3.09
N ARG A 29 -2.18 14.90 1.78
CA ARG A 29 -2.60 13.70 1.08
C ARG A 29 -1.89 12.44 1.56
N PHE A 30 -0.56 12.51 1.72
CA PHE A 30 0.27 11.44 2.28
C PHE A 30 -0.22 11.04 3.67
N VAL A 31 -0.28 12.00 4.60
CA VAL A 31 -0.69 11.74 5.99
C VAL A 31 -2.11 11.18 6.06
N SER A 32 -3.03 11.72 5.26
CA SER A 32 -4.43 11.28 5.26
C SER A 32 -4.59 9.87 4.71
N LEU A 33 -3.97 9.56 3.57
CA LEU A 33 -4.03 8.22 2.98
C LEU A 33 -3.30 7.20 3.85
N TRP A 34 -2.11 7.55 4.37
CA TRP A 34 -1.36 6.70 5.29
C TRP A 34 -2.16 6.38 6.54
N SER A 35 -2.77 7.40 7.18
CA SER A 35 -3.58 7.20 8.40
C SER A 35 -4.80 6.31 8.14
N LEU A 36 -5.47 6.50 7.00
CA LEU A 36 -6.57 5.64 6.58
C LEU A 36 -6.11 4.19 6.40
N CYS A 37 -5.05 3.98 5.62
CA CYS A 37 -4.48 2.66 5.38
C CYS A 37 -4.02 1.98 6.67
N PHE A 38 -3.34 2.72 7.56
CA PHE A 38 -2.84 2.21 8.84
C PHE A 38 -3.99 1.83 9.78
N ALA A 39 -5.04 2.65 9.86
CA ALA A 39 -6.23 2.32 10.66
C ALA A 39 -6.94 1.06 10.14
N LEU A 40 -7.12 0.95 8.82
CA LEU A 40 -7.69 -0.25 8.19
C LEU A 40 -6.80 -1.48 8.40
N PHE A 41 -5.49 -1.31 8.33
CA PHE A 41 -4.53 -2.36 8.61
C PHE A 41 -4.62 -2.86 10.05
N LEU A 42 -4.67 -1.98 11.05
CA LEU A 42 -4.81 -2.39 12.44
C LEU A 42 -6.13 -3.14 12.67
N ALA A 43 -7.23 -2.64 12.11
CA ALA A 43 -8.54 -3.30 12.21
C ALA A 43 -8.51 -4.69 11.55
N ALA A 44 -8.05 -4.77 10.30
CA ALA A 44 -7.99 -6.02 9.55
C ALA A 44 -7.00 -7.02 10.17
N TRP A 45 -5.87 -6.57 10.69
CA TRP A 45 -4.88 -7.40 11.39
C TRP A 45 -5.47 -7.97 12.68
N THR A 46 -6.16 -7.14 13.47
CA THR A 46 -6.82 -7.59 14.71
C THR A 46 -7.91 -8.62 14.40
N VAL A 47 -8.79 -8.32 13.45
CA VAL A 47 -9.88 -9.22 13.05
C VAL A 47 -9.34 -10.54 12.51
N SER A 48 -8.33 -10.49 11.63
CA SER A 48 -7.72 -11.69 11.07
C SER A 48 -7.00 -12.52 12.12
N TYR A 49 -6.26 -11.88 13.04
CA TYR A 49 -5.58 -12.56 14.15
C TYR A 49 -6.55 -13.28 15.09
N LEU A 50 -7.73 -12.69 15.36
CA LEU A 50 -8.70 -13.25 16.30
C LEU A 50 -9.65 -14.26 15.66
N LEU A 51 -10.07 -14.04 14.41
CA LEU A 51 -11.21 -14.76 13.82
C LEU A 51 -10.86 -15.68 12.65
N LEU A 52 -9.73 -15.46 11.97
CA LEU A 52 -9.39 -16.22 10.77
C LEU A 52 -8.46 -17.41 11.09
N PRO A 53 -8.54 -18.50 10.29
CA PRO A 53 -7.68 -19.65 10.47
C PRO A 53 -6.23 -19.35 10.05
N GLU A 54 -5.29 -20.08 10.64
CA GLU A 54 -3.88 -19.98 10.27
C GLU A 54 -3.67 -20.44 8.83
N GLY A 55 -2.82 -19.73 8.11
CA GLY A 55 -2.53 -20.03 6.72
C GLY A 55 -3.72 -19.85 5.77
N LEU A 56 -4.73 -19.05 6.10
CA LEU A 56 -5.89 -18.82 5.21
C LEU A 56 -5.45 -18.37 3.80
N LEU A 57 -4.42 -17.53 3.72
CA LEU A 57 -3.87 -17.04 2.46
C LEU A 57 -2.62 -17.81 2.01
N ARG A 58 -2.32 -18.94 2.67
CA ARG A 58 -1.24 -19.82 2.28
C ARG A 58 -1.63 -20.45 0.95
N ARG A 59 -0.95 -20.05 -0.12
CA ARG A 59 -1.06 -20.76 -1.39
C ARG A 59 -0.61 -22.20 -1.14
N SER A 60 -1.37 -23.19 -1.58
CA SER A 60 -1.05 -24.63 -1.56
C SER A 60 0.18 -25.01 -2.42
N GLY A 61 1.00 -24.04 -2.78
CA GLY A 61 2.26 -24.12 -3.51
C GLY A 61 3.02 -22.79 -3.40
N GLY A 62 2.99 -22.14 -2.23
CA GLY A 62 3.88 -21.02 -1.92
C GLY A 62 5.33 -21.42 -2.16
N PRO A 63 6.27 -20.47 -2.35
CA PRO A 63 7.66 -20.80 -2.62
C PRO A 63 8.09 -21.87 -1.62
N GLY A 64 8.65 -22.97 -2.16
CA GLY A 64 9.17 -24.07 -1.36
C GLY A 64 10.17 -23.55 -0.30
N PRO A 65 10.72 -24.44 0.55
CA PRO A 65 11.75 -24.04 1.51
C PRO A 65 12.74 -23.11 0.80
N LEU A 66 13.02 -21.96 1.42
CA LEU A 66 13.97 -20.94 0.94
C LEU A 66 15.03 -21.66 0.12
N SER A 67 15.12 -21.34 -1.19
CA SER A 67 16.09 -21.96 -2.08
C SER A 67 17.39 -22.12 -1.30
N THR A 68 17.81 -23.37 -1.13
CA THR A 68 18.95 -23.73 -0.31
C THR A 68 20.11 -22.81 -0.64
N THR A 69 20.47 -21.98 0.35
CA THR A 69 21.48 -20.91 0.33
C THR A 69 20.97 -19.54 -0.14
N ALA A 70 20.67 -18.67 0.81
CA ALA A 70 20.72 -17.22 0.55
C ALA A 70 22.21 -16.86 0.37
N ASP A 71 22.69 -16.84 -0.87
CA ASP A 71 24.13 -16.74 -1.19
C ASP A 71 24.77 -15.44 -0.68
N SER A 72 24.05 -14.31 -0.76
CA SER A 72 24.55 -13.02 -0.26
C SER A 72 23.42 -12.02 0.01
N VAL A 73 23.67 -11.08 0.93
CA VAL A 73 22.75 -9.96 1.23
C VAL A 73 22.46 -9.13 -0.02
N ALA A 74 23.45 -8.95 -0.90
CA ALA A 74 23.30 -8.15 -2.11
C ALA A 74 22.33 -8.81 -3.10
N THR A 75 22.45 -10.12 -3.31
CA THR A 75 21.55 -10.89 -4.20
C THR A 75 20.12 -10.86 -3.68
N GLU A 76 19.93 -11.11 -2.39
CA GLU A 76 18.60 -11.11 -1.77
C GLU A 76 17.97 -9.70 -1.80
N PHE A 77 18.74 -8.67 -1.46
CA PHE A 77 18.30 -7.27 -1.55
C PHE A 77 17.84 -6.92 -2.97
N LEU A 78 18.63 -7.24 -3.99
CA LEU A 78 18.29 -6.88 -5.37
C LEU A 78 17.04 -7.62 -5.85
N SER A 79 16.87 -8.88 -5.45
CA SER A 79 15.67 -9.68 -5.74
C SER A 79 14.40 -9.06 -5.11
N ILE A 80 14.44 -8.79 -3.80
CA ILE A 80 13.31 -8.17 -3.06
C ILE A 80 13.02 -6.78 -3.64
N PHE A 81 14.05 -5.98 -3.86
CA PHE A 81 13.94 -4.63 -4.40
C PHE A 81 13.39 -4.61 -5.82
N ALA A 82 13.83 -5.49 -6.71
CA ALA A 82 13.28 -5.60 -8.06
C ALA A 82 11.79 -5.95 -8.04
N ARG A 83 11.38 -6.92 -7.21
CA ARG A 83 9.96 -7.30 -7.05
C ARG A 83 9.12 -6.14 -6.51
N ASN A 84 9.60 -5.45 -5.47
CA ASN A 84 8.90 -4.32 -4.88
C ASN A 84 8.82 -3.11 -5.82
N ILE A 85 9.86 -2.84 -6.61
CA ILE A 85 9.83 -1.84 -7.70
C ILE A 85 8.82 -2.23 -8.76
N GLY A 86 8.77 -3.49 -9.17
CA GLY A 86 7.74 -3.99 -10.08
C GLY A 86 6.33 -3.70 -9.57
N PHE A 87 6.08 -3.91 -8.28
CA PHE A 87 4.80 -3.55 -7.67
C PHE A 87 4.56 -2.03 -7.61
N CYS A 88 5.59 -1.22 -7.32
CA CYS A 88 5.50 0.24 -7.39
C CYS A 88 5.10 0.71 -8.79
N LEU A 89 5.61 0.10 -9.85
CA LEU A 89 5.23 0.39 -11.22
C LEU A 89 3.75 0.08 -11.49
N VAL A 90 3.21 -0.99 -10.90
CA VAL A 90 1.76 -1.28 -10.96
C VAL A 90 0.94 -0.17 -10.29
N VAL A 91 1.39 0.33 -9.13
CA VAL A 91 0.72 1.45 -8.43
C VAL A 91 0.75 2.73 -9.27
N VAL A 92 1.90 3.06 -9.86
CA VAL A 92 2.04 4.22 -10.76
C VAL A 92 1.20 4.04 -12.02
N ALA A 93 1.20 2.86 -12.62
CA ALA A 93 0.35 2.53 -13.76
C ALA A 93 -1.13 2.65 -13.39
N ALA A 94 -1.56 2.21 -12.20
CA ALA A 94 -2.93 2.41 -11.75
C ALA A 94 -3.27 3.90 -11.57
N ASN A 95 -2.34 4.75 -11.14
CA ASN A 95 -2.55 6.20 -11.04
C ASN A 95 -2.80 6.89 -12.40
N THR A 96 -2.54 6.20 -13.52
CA THR A 96 -2.97 6.68 -14.84
C THR A 96 -4.49 6.72 -15.00
N PHE A 97 -5.23 5.95 -14.18
CA PHE A 97 -6.68 5.99 -14.10
C PHE A 97 -7.13 6.81 -12.89
N ARG A 98 -8.06 7.73 -13.11
CA ARG A 98 -8.69 8.52 -12.05
C ARG A 98 -10.20 8.38 -12.11
N SER A 99 -10.82 7.99 -11.00
CA SER A 99 -12.28 7.99 -10.86
C SER A 99 -12.71 9.18 -10.02
N ILE A 100 -13.46 10.11 -10.64
CA ILE A 100 -13.91 11.38 -10.06
C ILE A 100 -12.72 12.21 -9.57
N ARG A 101 -12.32 12.07 -8.30
CA ARG A 101 -11.17 12.79 -7.71
C ARG A 101 -10.00 11.87 -7.36
N THR A 102 -10.21 10.56 -7.32
CA THR A 102 -9.30 9.60 -6.68
C THR A 102 -8.58 8.75 -7.72
N PRO A 103 -7.23 8.77 -7.74
CA PRO A 103 -6.44 7.87 -8.57
C PRO A 103 -6.65 6.41 -8.17
N LEU A 104 -6.67 5.50 -9.14
CA LEU A 104 -6.87 4.07 -8.88
C LEU A 104 -5.70 3.47 -8.09
N GLY A 105 -4.48 4.01 -8.18
CA GLY A 105 -3.35 3.55 -7.38
C GLY A 105 -3.59 3.70 -5.87
N TYR A 106 -4.51 4.56 -5.42
CA TYR A 106 -4.83 4.69 -4.00
C TYR A 106 -5.65 3.49 -3.53
N LEU A 107 -6.52 2.98 -4.40
CA LEU A 107 -7.26 1.75 -4.14
C LEU A 107 -6.31 0.55 -4.12
N VAL A 108 -5.35 0.49 -5.06
CA VAL A 108 -4.32 -0.57 -5.06
C VAL A 108 -3.58 -0.59 -3.73
N VAL A 109 -3.07 0.57 -3.28
CA VAL A 109 -2.37 0.66 -1.99
C VAL A 109 -3.27 0.26 -0.82
N LEU A 110 -4.52 0.74 -0.76
CA LEU A 110 -5.45 0.38 0.30
C LEU A 110 -5.68 -1.13 0.36
N VAL A 111 -5.92 -1.77 -0.79
CA VAL A 111 -6.09 -3.23 -0.88
C VAL A 111 -4.82 -3.96 -0.42
N THR A 112 -3.64 -3.49 -0.83
CA THR A 112 -2.36 -4.10 -0.42
C THR A 112 -2.13 -4.00 1.09
N TRP A 113 -2.46 -2.88 1.72
CA TRP A 113 -2.39 -2.74 3.18
C TRP A 113 -3.33 -3.72 3.88
N VAL A 114 -4.59 -3.82 3.44
CA VAL A 114 -5.55 -4.77 4.02
C VAL A 114 -5.11 -6.22 3.81
N GLN A 115 -4.64 -6.57 2.61
CA GLN A 115 -4.13 -7.91 2.32
C GLN A 115 -2.91 -8.22 3.21
N GLY A 116 -1.97 -7.29 3.35
CA GLY A 116 -0.80 -7.43 4.23
C GLY A 116 -1.20 -7.67 5.69
N ALA A 117 -2.21 -6.96 6.18
CA ALA A 117 -2.76 -7.15 7.53
C ALA A 117 -3.30 -8.57 7.75
N VAL A 118 -4.04 -9.10 6.77
CA VAL A 118 -4.58 -10.47 6.83
C VAL A 118 -3.46 -11.51 6.78
N VAL A 119 -2.43 -11.28 5.95
CA VAL A 119 -1.24 -12.15 5.91
C VAL A 119 -0.55 -12.21 7.27
N TRP A 120 -0.41 -11.07 7.96
CA TRP A 120 0.19 -11.00 9.30
C TRP A 120 -0.68 -11.67 10.37
N GLY A 121 -2.00 -11.44 10.36
CA GLY A 121 -2.90 -12.02 11.36
C GLY A 121 -3.06 -13.54 11.23
N THR A 122 -2.92 -14.07 10.02
CA THR A 122 -3.09 -15.51 9.74
C THR A 122 -1.78 -16.30 9.67
N ASP A 123 -0.62 -15.68 9.89
CA ASP A 123 0.70 -16.30 9.65
C ASP A 123 0.82 -16.94 8.25
N SER A 124 0.38 -16.21 7.23
CA SER A 124 0.50 -16.64 5.82
C SER A 124 1.81 -16.14 5.18
N LEU A 125 2.85 -15.92 5.99
CA LEU A 125 4.16 -15.45 5.54
C LEU A 125 4.98 -16.58 4.91
N ALA A 126 5.94 -16.23 4.06
CA ALA A 126 6.85 -17.19 3.44
C ALA A 126 7.78 -17.86 4.47
N ILE A 127 8.24 -17.09 5.46
CA ILE A 127 8.99 -17.59 6.62
C ILE A 127 8.04 -17.60 7.81
N GLN A 128 7.70 -18.80 8.27
CA GLN A 128 6.76 -19.00 9.36
C GLN A 128 7.43 -18.66 10.70
N THR A 129 6.78 -17.80 11.46
CA THR A 129 7.26 -17.41 12.80
C THR A 129 6.17 -17.48 13.86
N GLY A 130 5.01 -18.06 13.53
CA GLY A 130 3.79 -18.00 14.33
C GLY A 130 2.98 -16.73 14.05
N ARG A 131 1.68 -16.74 14.40
CA ARG A 131 0.80 -15.56 14.26
C ARG A 131 1.42 -14.34 14.93
N LEU A 132 1.48 -13.24 14.18
CA LEU A 132 1.98 -11.98 14.69
C LEU A 132 0.88 -11.31 15.52
N ALA A 133 1.04 -11.29 16.83
CA ALA A 133 0.12 -10.59 17.72
C ALA A 133 0.16 -9.07 17.46
N PRO A 134 -1.01 -8.40 17.32
CA PRO A 134 -1.09 -6.95 17.17
C PRO A 134 -0.34 -6.22 18.29
N SER A 135 0.79 -5.58 17.93
CA SER A 135 1.64 -4.88 18.89
C SER A 135 2.55 -3.87 18.19
N LEU A 136 2.93 -2.82 18.92
CA LEU A 136 3.84 -1.79 18.41
C LEU A 136 5.23 -2.37 18.09
N SER A 137 5.69 -3.33 18.90
CA SER A 137 6.96 -4.01 18.67
C SER A 137 6.97 -4.73 17.32
N VAL A 138 5.90 -5.43 16.94
CA VAL A 138 5.81 -6.09 15.62
C VAL A 138 5.82 -5.06 14.49
N VAL A 139 5.08 -3.96 14.62
CA VAL A 139 5.04 -2.88 13.62
C VAL A 139 6.43 -2.27 13.37
N LEU A 140 7.21 -2.04 14.43
CA LEU A 140 8.55 -1.44 14.33
C LEU A 140 9.64 -2.45 13.91
N ASN A 141 9.48 -3.72 14.30
CA ASN A 141 10.50 -4.73 14.04
C ASN A 141 10.35 -5.44 12.69
N ARG A 142 9.24 -5.27 11.98
CA ARG A 142 9.04 -5.84 10.64
C ARG A 142 9.22 -4.79 9.55
N SER A 143 9.88 -5.18 8.45
CA SER A 143 10.08 -4.36 7.25
C SER A 143 8.76 -3.95 6.57
N GLY A 144 7.75 -4.83 6.60
CA GLY A 144 6.54 -4.68 5.79
C GLY A 144 5.78 -3.36 5.97
N VAL A 145 5.72 -2.78 7.18
CA VAL A 145 5.04 -1.47 7.37
C VAL A 145 5.81 -0.33 6.72
N TYR A 146 7.14 -0.42 6.64
CA TYR A 146 7.97 0.57 5.94
C TYR A 146 7.81 0.46 4.42
N GLU A 147 7.74 -0.76 3.88
CA GLU A 147 7.42 -0.99 2.46
C GLU A 147 6.02 -0.45 2.10
N LEU A 148 5.02 -0.78 2.91
CA LEU A 148 3.64 -0.29 2.76
C LEU A 148 3.55 1.24 2.84
N THR A 149 4.35 1.86 3.71
CA THR A 149 4.48 3.32 3.82
C THR A 149 5.14 3.93 2.57
N ALA A 150 6.19 3.29 2.05
CA ALA A 150 6.81 3.69 0.80
C ALA A 150 5.83 3.64 -0.38
N LEU A 151 4.96 2.62 -0.44
CA LEU A 151 3.90 2.53 -1.45
C LEU A 151 2.91 3.70 -1.36
N VAL A 152 2.52 4.12 -0.16
CA VAL A 152 1.69 5.32 0.02
C VAL A 152 2.42 6.56 -0.53
N ALA A 153 3.69 6.75 -0.19
CA ALA A 153 4.50 7.87 -0.66
C ALA A 153 4.58 7.92 -2.21
N ILE A 154 4.85 6.77 -2.83
CA ILE A 154 4.92 6.63 -4.29
C ILE A 154 3.56 6.91 -4.93
N ALA A 155 2.47 6.33 -4.39
CA ALA A 155 1.12 6.56 -4.90
C ALA A 155 0.73 8.04 -4.83
N VAL A 156 0.96 8.72 -3.70
CA VAL A 156 0.55 10.11 -3.57
C VAL A 156 1.41 11.06 -4.39
N ALA A 157 2.71 10.79 -4.52
CA ALA A 157 3.63 11.58 -5.33
C ALA A 157 3.36 11.44 -6.84
N THR A 158 2.83 10.30 -7.27
CA THR A 158 2.51 10.04 -8.69
C THR A 158 1.05 10.29 -9.04
N ARG A 159 0.29 10.99 -8.18
CA ARG A 159 -1.12 11.37 -8.44
C ARG A 159 -1.29 12.12 -9.77
N GLY A 160 -0.31 12.92 -10.16
CA GLY A 160 -0.34 13.74 -11.37
C GLY A 160 -0.20 12.97 -12.70
N VAL A 161 0.16 11.68 -12.64
CA VAL A 161 0.42 10.78 -13.79
C VAL A 161 -0.89 10.30 -14.46
N THR A 162 -1.97 11.07 -14.36
CA THR A 162 -3.30 10.68 -14.88
C THR A 162 -3.35 10.81 -16.40
N VAL A 163 -3.87 9.77 -17.06
CA VAL A 163 -4.11 9.67 -18.51
C VAL A 163 -5.61 9.57 -18.79
N TRP A 164 -6.30 8.75 -18.01
CA TRP A 164 -7.72 8.45 -18.15
C TRP A 164 -8.50 8.94 -16.95
N HIS A 165 -9.62 9.63 -17.18
CA HIS A 165 -10.45 10.22 -16.14
C HIS A 165 -11.91 9.90 -16.39
N GLN A 166 -12.55 9.30 -15.40
CA GLN A 166 -13.99 9.20 -15.30
C GLN A 166 -14.51 10.42 -14.51
N ALA A 167 -15.17 11.35 -15.18
CA ALA A 167 -15.49 12.67 -14.62
C ALA A 167 -16.63 12.63 -13.58
N SER A 168 -17.63 11.77 -13.79
CA SER A 168 -18.87 11.70 -13.01
C SER A 168 -19.10 10.29 -12.43
N GLY A 169 -20.04 10.20 -11.49
CA GLY A 169 -20.63 8.93 -11.09
C GLY A 169 -21.97 8.72 -11.80
N PRO A 170 -22.55 7.50 -11.77
CA PRO A 170 -22.08 6.34 -11.01
C PRO A 170 -20.91 5.60 -11.68
N ARG A 171 -19.95 5.15 -10.87
CA ARG A 171 -18.65 4.63 -11.33
C ARG A 171 -18.71 3.41 -12.26
N TRP A 172 -19.84 2.71 -12.29
CA TRP A 172 -20.06 1.51 -13.09
C TRP A 172 -20.77 1.77 -14.43
N ARG A 173 -21.12 3.03 -14.74
CA ARG A 173 -21.78 3.43 -15.99
C ARG A 173 -20.94 4.40 -16.82
N GLU A 174 -20.27 5.33 -16.15
CA GLU A 174 -19.49 6.36 -16.82
C GLU A 174 -18.18 5.79 -17.35
N GLU A 175 -17.84 6.12 -18.59
CA GLU A 175 -16.62 5.66 -19.24
C GLU A 175 -15.40 6.46 -18.78
N PHE A 176 -14.21 5.90 -19.04
CA PHE A 176 -12.95 6.61 -18.83
C PHE A 176 -12.57 7.34 -20.11
N GLU A 177 -12.51 8.67 -20.03
CA GLU A 177 -12.07 9.49 -21.16
C GLU A 177 -10.58 9.80 -21.03
N ARG A 178 -9.87 9.80 -22.15
CA ARG A 178 -8.46 10.20 -22.15
C ARG A 178 -8.37 11.73 -22.06
N VAL A 179 -7.79 12.22 -20.97
CA VAL A 179 -7.71 13.67 -20.68
C VAL A 179 -6.31 14.25 -20.87
N ARG A 180 -5.26 13.42 -20.84
CA ARG A 180 -3.86 13.86 -20.98
C ARG A 180 -3.00 12.80 -21.65
N GLY A 181 -1.88 13.23 -22.25
CA GLY A 181 -0.79 12.35 -22.66
C GLY A 181 0.32 12.24 -21.59
N PRO A 182 1.23 11.24 -21.68
CA PRO A 182 2.39 11.13 -20.80
C PRO A 182 3.32 12.35 -20.78
N ARG A 183 3.33 13.13 -21.88
CA ARG A 183 4.10 14.37 -21.99
C ARG A 183 3.53 15.53 -21.17
N GLU A 184 2.30 15.40 -20.69
CA GLU A 184 1.57 16.42 -19.93
C GLU A 184 1.49 16.05 -18.44
N TRP A 185 2.27 15.07 -17.99
CA TRP A 185 2.35 14.71 -16.59
C TRP A 185 2.97 15.85 -15.78
N THR A 186 2.28 16.23 -14.71
CA THR A 186 2.73 17.27 -13.79
C THR A 186 3.15 16.60 -12.49
N ILE A 187 4.44 16.68 -12.16
CA ILE A 187 4.96 16.28 -10.85
C ILE A 187 5.70 17.48 -10.27
N GLU A 188 5.21 17.99 -9.14
CA GLU A 188 5.81 19.13 -8.46
C GLU A 188 7.11 18.74 -7.73
N ARG A 189 7.98 19.71 -7.44
CA ARG A 189 9.22 19.46 -6.67
C ARG A 189 8.97 18.78 -5.33
N ARG A 190 7.87 19.14 -4.64
CA ARG A 190 7.47 18.51 -3.37
C ARG A 190 7.07 17.05 -3.58
N GLU A 191 6.42 16.74 -4.69
CA GLU A 191 6.03 15.37 -5.05
C GLU A 191 7.26 14.55 -5.43
N ILE A 192 8.23 15.12 -6.16
CA ILE A 192 9.53 14.48 -6.42
C ILE A 192 10.24 14.15 -5.10
N LEU A 193 10.27 15.08 -4.14
CA LEU A 193 10.90 14.84 -2.84
C LEU A 193 10.21 13.69 -2.09
N VAL A 194 8.87 13.63 -2.08
CA VAL A 194 8.13 12.51 -1.47
C VAL A 194 8.38 11.20 -2.21
N LEU A 195 8.47 11.23 -3.55
CA LEU A 195 8.78 10.06 -4.36
C LEU A 195 10.17 9.50 -4.04
N VAL A 196 11.19 10.37 -4.03
CA VAL A 196 12.57 9.98 -3.70
C VAL A 196 12.66 9.46 -2.27
N ALA A 197 12.00 10.12 -1.32
CA ALA A 197 11.95 9.64 0.07
C ALA A 197 11.26 8.28 0.18
N GLY A 198 10.17 8.06 -0.57
CA GLY A 198 9.49 6.76 -0.64
C GLY A 198 10.38 5.66 -1.21
N LEU A 199 11.07 5.94 -2.31
CA LEU A 199 12.01 4.98 -2.93
C LEU A 199 13.21 4.67 -2.01
N ALA A 200 13.74 5.68 -1.32
CA ALA A 200 14.80 5.48 -0.33
C ALA A 200 14.32 4.63 0.86
N LEU A 201 13.12 4.90 1.39
CA LEU A 201 12.52 4.10 2.44
C LEU A 201 12.32 2.65 2.00
N LEU A 202 11.86 2.43 0.77
CA LEU A 202 11.70 1.10 0.19
C LEU A 202 13.05 0.37 0.10
N ALA A 203 14.08 1.03 -0.41
CA ALA A 203 15.41 0.45 -0.50
C ALA A 203 15.95 0.05 0.89
N LEU A 204 15.82 0.93 1.88
CA LEU A 204 16.25 0.65 3.25
C LEU A 204 15.46 -0.50 3.90
N ALA A 205 14.15 -0.55 3.69
CA ALA A 205 13.30 -1.63 4.20
C ALA A 205 13.70 -2.99 3.60
N ASN A 206 13.90 -3.04 2.28
CA ASN A 206 14.27 -4.27 1.57
C ASN A 206 15.70 -4.72 1.92
N TYR A 207 16.63 -3.78 2.12
CA TYR A 207 18.00 -4.10 2.54
C TYR A 207 18.01 -4.70 3.94
N ARG A 208 17.23 -4.12 4.87
CA ARG A 208 17.02 -4.69 6.20
C ARG A 208 16.39 -6.09 6.13
N GLU A 209 15.42 -6.31 5.25
CA GLU A 209 14.81 -7.63 5.06
C GLU A 209 15.82 -8.66 4.56
N ALA A 210 16.65 -8.30 3.57
CA ALA A 210 17.71 -9.16 3.07
C ALA A 210 18.72 -9.53 4.18
N LEU A 211 19.11 -8.58 5.04
CA LEU A 211 19.96 -8.86 6.20
C LEU A 211 19.32 -9.90 7.14
N MET A 212 18.03 -9.77 7.42
CA MET A 212 17.32 -10.71 8.29
C MET A 212 17.20 -12.11 7.68
N ILE A 213 16.97 -12.22 6.37
CA ILE A 213 16.87 -13.50 5.66
C ILE A 213 18.21 -14.23 5.67
N VAL A 214 19.30 -13.53 5.31
CA VAL A 214 20.64 -14.13 5.29
C VAL A 214 21.07 -14.55 6.70
N ALA A 215 20.83 -13.72 7.72
CA ALA A 215 21.14 -14.04 9.10
C ALA A 215 20.33 -15.23 9.66
N ALA A 216 19.13 -15.48 9.14
CA ALA A 216 18.31 -16.63 9.51
C ALA A 216 18.71 -17.92 8.77
N ALA A 217 19.48 -17.81 7.69
CA ALA A 217 19.95 -18.94 6.87
C ALA A 217 21.37 -19.41 7.24
N SER A 218 22.10 -18.62 8.04
CA SER A 218 23.43 -18.92 8.60
C SER A 218 23.35 -19.56 9.98
#